data_AF-S9VQZ2-F1
#
_entry.id   AF-S9VQZ2-F1
#
_cell.length_a   1.000
_cell.length_b   1.000
_cell.length_c   1.000
_cell.angle_alpha   90.00
_cell.angle_beta   90.00
_cell.angle_gamma   90.00
#
_symmetry.space_group_name_H-M   'P 1'
#
loop_
_entity.id
_entity.type
_entity.pdbx_description
1 polymer ?
#
loop_
_entity_poly.entity_id
_entity_poly.type
_entity_poly.pdbx_seq_one_letter_code
_entity_poly.pdbx_strand_id
1 'polypeptide(L)'
;MSRCIECGQEVPRLINPDTQTVEHCDACDSSVDLYFEFNSLHLWIDMILLQRRAWIHILYNSNKTIKHYLQGACISCFLEAFVSRSKLVITKRSATPELESIQIVKIAESPISSYMNYTHTLPTLFVFSASESIFILSMLIWFGKHFEPKGGLYKNVIERWVKAACIATNVKMFYALFLVWVIPLSALQIVDYIYFIWLFRAVSVMVLGKSVYFSVLHVAILSLLVGCRIFFRYVTEWSPQII
;
A
#
# COMPACT_ATOMS: atom_id res chain seq x y z
N MET A 1 -3.09 21.36 -0.86
CA MET A 1 -4.40 21.94 -1.14
C MET A 1 -5.39 20.80 -1.20
N SER A 2 -6.56 21.01 -0.62
CA SER A 2 -7.63 20.01 -0.61
C SER A 2 -8.23 19.84 -2.00
N ARG A 3 -8.87 18.69 -2.25
CA ARG A 3 -9.49 18.36 -3.54
C ARG A 3 -10.90 17.86 -3.34
N CYS A 4 -11.79 18.20 -4.27
CA CYS A 4 -13.12 17.61 -4.30
C CYS A 4 -13.02 16.10 -4.58
N ILE A 5 -13.69 15.28 -3.77
CA ILE A 5 -13.66 13.81 -3.92
C ILE A 5 -14.33 13.34 -5.22
N GLU A 6 -15.27 14.13 -5.77
CA GLU A 6 -16.01 13.82 -6.99
C GLU A 6 -15.23 14.16 -8.25
N CYS A 7 -14.95 15.45 -8.47
CA CYS A 7 -14.32 15.92 -9.69
C CYS A 7 -12.79 15.94 -9.61
N GLY A 8 -12.19 15.96 -8.41
CA GLY A 8 -10.74 16.04 -8.21
C GLY A 8 -10.15 17.45 -8.36
N GLN A 9 -10.99 18.47 -8.59
CA GLN A 9 -10.56 19.86 -8.67
C GLN A 9 -10.06 20.34 -7.31
N GLU A 10 -9.07 21.24 -7.31
CA GLU A 10 -8.55 21.86 -6.10
C GLU A 10 -9.60 22.81 -5.51
N VAL A 11 -9.81 22.71 -4.20
CA VAL A 11 -10.82 23.49 -3.48
C VAL A 11 -10.13 24.27 -2.37
N PRO A 12 -10.42 25.57 -2.21
CA PRO A 12 -9.76 26.40 -1.20
C PRO A 12 -10.05 25.96 0.23
N ARG A 13 -11.26 25.41 0.48
CA ARG A 13 -11.75 25.05 1.81
C ARG A 13 -12.70 23.85 1.73
N LEU A 14 -12.60 22.96 2.73
CA LEU A 14 -13.43 21.75 2.82
C LEU A 14 -14.71 22.00 3.64
N ILE A 15 -14.58 22.80 4.69
CA ILE A 15 -15.61 23.06 5.69
C ILE A 15 -15.80 24.56 5.76
N ASN A 16 -17.06 24.97 5.78
CA ASN A 16 -17.41 26.35 6.04
C ASN A 16 -17.21 26.62 7.55
N PRO A 17 -16.33 27.56 7.95
CA PRO A 17 -16.04 27.82 9.37
C PRO A 17 -17.27 28.33 10.15
N ASP A 18 -18.21 28.98 9.47
CA ASP A 18 -19.38 29.60 10.11
C ASP A 18 -20.51 28.59 10.37
N THR A 19 -20.72 27.66 9.44
CA THR A 19 -21.82 26.68 9.52
C THR A 19 -21.34 25.29 9.96
N GLN A 20 -20.03 25.04 9.99
CA GLN A 20 -19.41 23.73 10.23
C GLN A 20 -19.89 22.62 9.27
N THR A 21 -20.44 22.99 8.12
CA THR A 21 -20.92 22.05 7.09
C THR A 21 -19.89 21.88 5.98
N VAL A 22 -19.92 20.72 5.32
CA VAL A 22 -19.11 20.46 4.11
C VAL A 22 -19.55 21.41 2.99
N GLU A 23 -18.59 22.06 2.33
CA GLU A 23 -18.89 22.97 1.21
C GLU A 23 -19.22 22.21 -0.09
N HIS A 24 -19.81 22.93 -1.05
CA HIS A 24 -20.04 22.43 -2.40
C HIS A 24 -18.89 22.86 -3.31
N CYS A 25 -18.55 22.03 -4.28
CA CYS A 25 -17.47 22.32 -5.21
C CYS A 25 -17.97 23.22 -6.34
N ASP A 26 -17.34 24.38 -6.53
CA ASP A 26 -17.69 25.34 -7.59
C ASP A 26 -17.69 24.74 -9.02
N ALA A 27 -16.91 23.67 -9.25
CA ALA A 27 -16.76 23.06 -10.57
C ALA A 27 -17.81 21.98 -10.89
N CYS A 28 -18.34 21.27 -9.89
CA CYS A 28 -19.26 20.15 -10.10
C CYS A 28 -20.50 20.18 -9.22
N ASP A 29 -20.67 21.23 -8.42
CA ASP A 29 -21.80 21.48 -7.52
C ASP A 29 -22.12 20.34 -6.55
N SER A 30 -21.16 19.45 -6.31
CA SER A 30 -21.29 18.32 -5.39
C SER A 30 -20.58 18.61 -4.08
N SER A 31 -20.98 17.96 -2.99
CA SER A 31 -20.31 18.08 -1.69
C SER A 31 -18.82 17.71 -1.81
N VAL A 32 -17.95 18.59 -1.31
CA VAL A 32 -16.50 18.52 -1.54
C VAL A 32 -15.89 17.27 -0.94
N ASP A 33 -16.32 16.88 0.26
CA ASP A 33 -15.83 15.68 0.94
C ASP A 33 -16.84 15.12 1.94
N LEU A 34 -17.68 14.20 1.46
CA LEU A 34 -18.66 13.50 2.28
C LEU A 34 -18.02 12.65 3.38
N TYR A 35 -16.79 12.14 3.18
CA TYR A 35 -16.12 11.28 4.18
C TYR A 35 -15.72 12.03 5.46
N PHE A 36 -15.80 13.37 5.47
CA PHE A 36 -15.59 14.13 6.69
C PHE A 36 -16.69 13.86 7.73
N GLU A 37 -17.91 13.60 7.29
CA GLU A 37 -19.08 13.37 8.16
C GLU A 37 -19.27 11.88 8.50
N PHE A 38 -18.71 10.97 7.69
CA PHE A 38 -18.91 9.53 7.84
C PHE A 38 -17.89 8.84 8.76
N ASN A 39 -18.34 7.76 9.39
CA ASN A 39 -17.50 6.92 10.23
C ASN A 39 -16.36 6.25 9.41
N SER A 40 -15.21 6.02 10.05
CA SER A 40 -13.98 5.53 9.39
C SER A 40 -14.16 4.18 8.67
N LEU A 41 -15.14 3.35 9.04
CA LEU A 41 -15.37 2.04 8.42
C LEU A 41 -15.80 2.14 6.95
N HIS A 42 -16.72 3.05 6.62
CA HIS A 42 -17.16 3.23 5.23
C HIS A 42 -15.99 3.65 4.33
N LEU A 43 -15.13 4.56 4.84
CA LEU A 43 -13.93 4.98 4.14
C LEU A 43 -12.98 3.80 3.85
N TRP A 44 -12.79 2.89 4.80
CA TRP A 44 -11.93 1.71 4.60
C TRP A 44 -12.49 0.74 3.56
N ILE A 45 -13.81 0.50 3.57
CA ILE A 45 -14.48 -0.35 2.57
C ILE A 45 -14.30 0.27 1.18
N ASP A 46 -14.61 1.56 1.01
CA ASP A 46 -14.50 2.22 -0.28
C ASP A 46 -13.06 2.29 -0.78
N MET A 47 -12.09 2.43 0.13
CA MET A 47 -10.67 2.38 -0.21
C MET A 47 -10.25 0.97 -0.68
N ILE A 48 -10.68 -0.10 -0.01
CA ILE A 48 -10.44 -1.50 -0.41
C ILE A 48 -11.08 -1.78 -1.78
N LEU A 49 -12.27 -1.23 -2.03
CA LEU A 49 -12.96 -1.27 -3.33
C LEU A 49 -12.35 -0.33 -4.37
N LEU A 50 -11.22 0.32 -4.06
CA LEU A 50 -10.48 1.20 -4.96
C LEU A 50 -11.29 2.40 -5.46
N GLN A 51 -12.32 2.80 -4.73
CA GLN A 51 -13.16 3.93 -5.12
C GLN A 51 -12.36 5.22 -5.12
N ARG A 52 -12.44 5.96 -6.21
CA ARG A 52 -11.62 7.17 -6.43
C ARG A 52 -11.78 8.18 -5.29
N ARG A 53 -13.01 8.35 -4.83
CA ARG A 53 -13.42 9.31 -3.80
C ARG A 53 -12.66 9.08 -2.50
N ALA A 54 -12.63 7.83 -2.01
CA ALA A 54 -11.92 7.45 -0.79
C ALA A 54 -10.41 7.72 -0.89
N TRP A 55 -9.80 7.40 -2.04
CA TRP A 55 -8.38 7.66 -2.27
C TRP A 55 -8.05 9.16 -2.32
N ILE A 56 -8.92 9.99 -2.91
CA ILE A 56 -8.75 11.46 -2.89
C ILE A 56 -8.86 11.97 -1.45
N HIS A 57 -9.88 11.54 -0.69
CA HIS A 57 -10.03 11.91 0.70
C HIS A 57 -8.77 11.57 1.50
N ILE A 58 -8.30 10.32 1.42
CA ILE A 58 -7.14 9.88 2.20
C ILE A 58 -5.87 10.64 1.79
N LEU A 59 -5.61 10.84 0.50
CA LEU A 59 -4.36 11.44 0.04
C LEU A 59 -4.32 12.97 0.17
N TYR A 60 -5.45 13.67 -0.02
CA TYR A 60 -5.51 15.12 -0.11
C TYR A 60 -6.23 15.82 1.04
N ASN A 61 -7.29 15.22 1.58
CA ASN A 61 -8.19 15.91 2.52
C ASN A 61 -8.08 15.40 3.96
N SER A 62 -7.55 14.20 4.16
CA SER A 62 -7.46 13.58 5.48
C SER A 62 -6.33 14.17 6.30
N ASN A 63 -6.69 14.77 7.44
CA ASN A 63 -5.76 15.25 8.47
C ASN A 63 -5.10 14.13 9.29
N LYS A 64 -5.35 12.86 8.97
CA LYS A 64 -4.70 11.73 9.66
C LYS A 64 -3.18 11.80 9.46
N THR A 65 -2.45 11.82 10.57
CA THR A 65 -0.99 11.90 10.59
C THR A 65 -0.37 10.71 9.87
N ILE A 66 0.69 10.98 9.11
CA ILE A 66 1.47 9.96 8.38
C ILE A 66 1.93 8.78 9.26
N LYS A 67 2.12 9.04 10.56
CA LYS A 67 2.52 8.07 11.58
C LYS A 67 1.64 6.81 11.58
N HIS A 68 0.31 6.96 11.43
CA HIS A 68 -0.59 5.80 11.44
C HIS A 68 -0.39 4.89 10.23
N TYR A 69 -0.20 5.48 9.04
CA TYR A 69 0.07 4.72 7.82
C TYR A 69 1.44 4.06 7.87
N LEU A 70 2.44 4.74 8.43
CA LEU A 70 3.78 4.19 8.62
C LEU A 70 3.77 3.00 9.59
N GLN A 71 3.03 3.08 10.70
CA GLN A 71 2.88 1.97 11.64
C GLN A 71 2.29 0.74 10.95
N GLY A 72 1.22 0.91 10.16
CA GLY A 72 0.65 -0.17 9.37
C GLY A 72 1.66 -0.76 8.38
N ALA A 73 2.47 0.08 7.73
CA ALA A 73 3.47 -0.36 6.75
C ALA A 73 4.59 -1.16 7.43
N CYS A 74 5.01 -0.78 8.64
CA CYS A 74 5.97 -1.54 9.43
C CYS A 74 5.40 -2.92 9.82
N ILE A 75 4.15 -2.98 10.29
CA ILE A 75 3.49 -4.27 10.62
C ILE A 75 3.38 -5.14 9.36
N SER A 76 3.02 -4.54 8.23
CA SER A 76 2.96 -5.19 6.92
C SER A 76 4.30 -5.79 6.49
N CYS A 77 5.42 -5.09 6.70
CA CYS A 77 6.76 -5.61 6.43
C CYS A 77 7.12 -6.79 7.35
N PHE A 78 6.71 -6.72 8.61
CA PHE A 78 6.91 -7.82 9.56
C PHE A 78 6.11 -9.07 9.17
N LEU A 79 4.84 -8.90 8.78
CA LEU A 79 3.99 -9.99 8.29
C LEU A 79 4.58 -10.64 7.04
N GLU A 80 5.05 -9.84 6.08
CA GLU A 80 5.69 -10.36 4.88
C GLU A 80 6.99 -11.14 5.20
N ALA A 81 7.81 -10.65 6.12
CA ALA A 81 9.01 -11.36 6.57
C ALA A 81 8.67 -12.73 7.17
N PHE A 82 7.63 -12.79 8.02
CA PHE A 82 7.14 -14.04 8.62
C PHE A 82 6.62 -15.02 7.56
N VAL A 83 5.74 -14.54 6.67
CA VAL A 83 5.15 -15.34 5.59
C VAL A 83 6.20 -15.84 4.61
N SER A 84 7.17 -15.00 4.24
CA SER A 84 8.25 -15.36 3.33
C SER A 84 9.11 -16.48 3.90
N ARG A 85 9.46 -16.40 5.20
CA ARG A 85 10.19 -17.47 5.88
C ARG A 85 9.37 -18.76 5.91
N SER A 86 8.10 -18.65 6.30
CA SER A 86 7.20 -19.80 6.44
C SER A 86 7.05 -20.53 5.11
N LYS A 87 6.75 -19.80 4.02
CA LYS A 87 6.64 -20.34 2.67
C LYS A 87 7.92 -21.06 2.26
N LEU A 88 9.09 -20.43 2.44
CA LEU A 88 10.37 -21.02 2.07
C LEU A 88 10.62 -22.35 2.78
N VAL A 89 10.40 -22.41 4.09
CA VAL A 89 10.63 -23.63 4.88
C VAL A 89 9.63 -24.72 4.50
N ILE A 90 8.35 -24.37 4.37
CA ILE A 90 7.30 -25.31 3.96
C ILE A 90 7.62 -25.89 2.58
N THR A 91 7.87 -25.06 1.57
CA THR A 91 8.15 -25.53 0.20
C THR A 91 9.42 -26.38 0.11
N LYS A 92 10.45 -26.11 0.90
CA LYS A 92 11.69 -26.90 0.88
C LYS A 92 11.60 -28.21 1.66
N ARG A 93 10.68 -28.33 2.63
CA ARG A 93 10.66 -29.44 3.60
C ARG A 93 9.37 -30.25 3.58
N SER A 94 8.29 -29.78 2.95
CA SER A 94 7.06 -30.56 2.85
C SER A 94 7.25 -31.70 1.84
N ALA A 95 7.54 -32.90 2.36
CA ALA A 95 7.30 -34.15 1.65
C ALA A 95 5.82 -34.59 1.76
N THR A 96 5.04 -33.94 2.64
CA THR A 96 3.65 -34.26 2.95
C THR A 96 2.68 -33.18 2.45
N PRO A 97 1.57 -33.55 1.79
CA PRO A 97 0.57 -32.63 1.24
C PRO A 97 -0.28 -31.91 2.31
N GLU A 98 -0.14 -32.23 3.59
CA GLU A 98 -0.98 -31.67 4.66
C GLU A 98 -0.67 -30.20 5.00
N LEU A 99 0.54 -29.71 4.64
CA LEU A 99 1.02 -28.39 4.99
C LEU A 99 0.96 -27.39 3.83
N GLU A 100 -0.12 -27.41 3.05
CA GLU A 100 -0.36 -26.44 1.97
C GLU A 100 -0.81 -25.03 2.46
N SER A 101 -0.77 -24.76 3.77
CA SER A 101 -1.25 -23.49 4.37
C SER A 101 -0.34 -22.97 5.47
N ILE A 102 -0.21 -21.63 5.61
CA ILE A 102 0.65 -20.94 6.62
C ILE A 102 -0.10 -20.68 7.94
N GLN A 103 -1.10 -21.50 8.28
CA GLN A 103 -1.84 -21.30 9.51
C GLN A 103 -0.92 -21.44 10.73
N ILE A 104 -0.91 -20.45 11.64
CA ILE A 104 0.03 -20.42 12.78
C ILE A 104 -0.08 -21.68 13.63
N VAL A 105 -1.30 -22.13 13.91
CA VAL A 105 -1.56 -23.34 14.72
C VAL A 105 -0.90 -24.57 14.08
N LYS A 106 -1.11 -24.77 12.78
CA LYS A 106 -0.48 -25.88 12.03
C LYS A 106 1.04 -25.78 12.05
N ILE A 107 1.61 -24.58 11.89
CA ILE A 107 3.06 -24.39 11.94
C ILE A 107 3.59 -24.75 13.32
N ALA A 108 2.94 -24.29 14.39
CA ALA A 108 3.36 -24.51 15.77
C ALA A 108 3.32 -25.98 16.17
N GLU A 109 2.28 -26.71 15.75
CA GLU A 109 2.11 -28.14 16.04
C GLU A 109 2.99 -29.03 15.15
N SER A 110 3.45 -28.53 14.00
CA SER A 110 4.26 -29.31 13.06
C SER A 110 5.70 -29.53 13.56
N PRO A 111 6.34 -30.64 13.15
CA PRO A 111 7.78 -30.85 13.37
C PRO A 111 8.66 -29.82 12.63
N ILE A 112 8.06 -29.08 11.68
CA ILE A 112 8.73 -28.06 10.87
C ILE A 112 8.98 -26.76 11.69
N SER A 113 8.28 -26.57 12.81
CA SER A 113 8.43 -25.40 13.70
C SER A 113 9.88 -25.11 14.11
N SER A 114 10.65 -26.14 14.46
CA SER A 114 12.06 -26.04 14.83
C SER A 114 12.95 -25.49 13.70
N TYR A 115 12.60 -25.78 12.45
CA TYR A 115 13.33 -25.30 11.27
C TYR A 115 13.00 -23.86 10.88
N MET A 116 11.92 -23.29 11.42
CA MET A 116 11.55 -21.90 11.14
C MET A 116 12.60 -20.93 11.63
N ASN A 117 13.17 -21.17 12.82
CA ASN A 117 14.23 -20.36 13.44
C ASN A 117 13.97 -18.84 13.39
N TYR A 118 12.74 -18.44 13.74
CA TYR A 118 12.28 -17.04 13.59
C TYR A 118 13.14 -16.04 14.36
N THR A 119 13.68 -16.41 15.52
CA THR A 119 14.51 -15.52 16.36
C THR A 119 15.71 -14.97 15.61
N HIS A 120 16.36 -15.80 14.79
CA HIS A 120 17.53 -15.40 14.02
C HIS A 120 17.19 -14.86 12.63
N THR A 121 16.19 -15.42 11.96
CA THR A 121 15.91 -15.06 10.55
C THR A 121 15.00 -13.85 10.40
N LEU A 122 14.06 -13.65 11.32
CA LEU A 122 13.00 -12.65 11.17
C LEU A 122 13.52 -11.20 11.17
N PRO A 123 14.50 -10.81 12.01
CA PRO A 123 15.06 -9.46 11.96
C PRO A 123 15.68 -9.12 10.59
N THR A 124 16.45 -10.06 10.02
CA THR A 124 17.08 -9.88 8.71
C THR A 124 16.03 -9.77 7.59
N LEU A 125 15.02 -10.64 7.59
CA LEU A 125 13.95 -10.60 6.59
C LEU A 125 13.07 -9.34 6.73
N PHE A 126 12.85 -8.86 7.95
CA PHE A 126 12.17 -7.59 8.18
C PHE A 126 12.97 -6.41 7.59
N VAL A 127 14.29 -6.38 7.79
CA VAL A 127 15.16 -5.36 7.17
C VAL A 127 15.10 -5.44 5.64
N PHE A 128 15.06 -6.63 5.06
CA PHE A 128 14.89 -6.78 3.59
C PHE A 128 13.53 -6.27 3.10
N SER A 129 12.42 -6.65 3.76
CA SER A 129 11.09 -6.15 3.40
C SER A 129 10.96 -4.62 3.57
N ALA A 130 11.54 -4.07 4.65
CA ALA A 130 11.55 -2.65 4.90
C ALA A 130 12.41 -1.89 3.87
N SER A 131 13.59 -2.42 3.54
CA SER A 131 14.48 -1.81 2.54
C SER A 131 13.89 -1.86 1.13
N GLU A 132 13.20 -2.94 0.74
CA GLU A 132 12.41 -3.00 -0.49
C GLU A 132 11.35 -1.87 -0.52
N SER A 133 10.60 -1.72 0.58
CA SER A 133 9.57 -0.68 0.68
C SER A 133 10.15 0.74 0.63
N ILE A 134 11.30 0.97 1.27
CA ILE A 134 12.04 2.24 1.23
C ILE A 134 12.59 2.51 -0.17
N PHE A 135 13.07 1.49 -0.88
CA PHE A 135 13.58 1.62 -2.25
C PHE A 135 12.46 2.04 -3.21
N ILE A 136 11.31 1.36 -3.15
CA ILE A 136 10.11 1.71 -3.93
C ILE A 136 9.66 3.14 -3.61
N LEU A 137 9.62 3.50 -2.32
CA LEU A 137 9.27 4.85 -1.89
C LEU A 137 10.25 5.91 -2.43
N SER A 138 11.54 5.62 -2.39
CA SER A 138 12.58 6.54 -2.88
C SER A 138 12.43 6.78 -4.37
N MET A 139 12.12 5.74 -5.15
CA MET A 139 11.80 5.87 -6.57
C MET A 139 10.53 6.69 -6.78
N LEU A 140 9.44 6.42 -6.06
CA LEU A 140 8.21 7.22 -6.13
C LEU A 140 8.43 8.71 -5.85
N ILE A 141 9.20 9.04 -4.81
CA ILE A 141 9.54 10.43 -4.47
C ILE A 141 10.39 11.06 -5.58
N TRP A 142 11.38 10.34 -6.09
CA TRP A 142 12.24 10.81 -7.18
C TRP A 142 11.43 11.15 -8.44
N PHE A 143 10.51 10.26 -8.84
CA PHE A 143 9.57 10.52 -9.92
C PHE A 143 8.63 11.70 -9.60
N GLY A 144 8.01 11.69 -8.41
CA GLY A 144 7.12 12.76 -7.98
C GLY A 144 7.76 14.14 -8.07
N LYS A 145 9.02 14.26 -7.64
CA LYS A 145 9.80 15.50 -7.72
C LYS A 145 10.02 15.97 -9.16
N HIS A 146 10.29 15.06 -10.11
CA HIS A 146 10.57 15.43 -11.49
C HIS A 146 9.33 15.86 -12.29
N PHE A 147 8.14 15.38 -11.91
CA PHE A 147 6.91 15.56 -12.68
C PHE A 147 5.85 16.45 -12.00
N GLU A 148 6.18 17.08 -10.88
CA GLU A 148 5.31 18.05 -10.23
C GLU A 148 5.64 19.48 -10.70
N PRO A 149 4.64 20.26 -11.18
CA PRO A 149 4.87 21.63 -11.61
C PRO A 149 5.41 22.48 -10.45
N LYS A 150 6.36 23.36 -10.78
CA LYS A 150 7.02 24.26 -9.83
C LYS A 150 5.97 25.17 -9.16
N GLY A 151 5.84 25.11 -7.83
CA GLY A 151 4.95 26.00 -7.08
C GLY A 151 4.36 25.40 -5.80
N GLY A 152 4.33 24.07 -5.64
CA GLY A 152 3.88 23.42 -4.40
C GLY A 152 4.95 23.44 -3.30
N LEU A 153 4.52 23.54 -2.04
CA LEU A 153 5.42 23.36 -0.88
C LEU A 153 5.97 21.92 -0.91
N TYR A 154 7.28 21.77 -1.14
CA TYR A 154 7.97 20.48 -1.31
C TYR A 154 7.64 19.44 -0.21
N LYS A 155 7.44 19.91 1.03
CA LYS A 155 7.04 19.08 2.17
C LYS A 155 5.71 18.36 1.93
N ASN A 156 4.72 19.05 1.38
CA ASN A 156 3.38 18.50 1.12
C ASN A 156 3.39 17.51 -0.04
N VAL A 157 4.35 17.64 -0.96
CA VAL A 157 4.58 16.66 -2.04
C VAL A 157 5.08 15.35 -1.47
N ILE A 158 6.20 15.39 -0.73
CA ILE A 158 6.79 14.18 -0.14
C ILE A 158 5.79 13.49 0.76
N GLU A 159 5.10 14.24 1.63
CA GLU A 159 4.13 13.68 2.56
C GLU A 159 3.04 12.88 1.83
N ARG A 160 2.53 13.37 0.70
CA ARG A 160 1.54 12.66 -0.12
C ARG A 160 2.10 11.37 -0.73
N TRP A 161 3.30 11.41 -1.31
CA TRP A 161 3.94 10.22 -1.90
C TRP A 161 4.27 9.16 -0.84
N VAL A 162 4.76 9.59 0.34
CA VAL A 162 5.01 8.68 1.47
C VAL A 162 3.70 8.07 1.96
N LYS A 163 2.64 8.88 2.10
CA LYS A 163 1.31 8.39 2.50
C LYS A 163 0.77 7.36 1.50
N ALA A 164 0.86 7.65 0.21
CA ALA A 164 0.47 6.74 -0.87
C ALA A 164 1.23 5.40 -0.80
N ALA A 165 2.55 5.44 -0.67
CA ALA A 165 3.37 4.24 -0.57
C ALA A 165 3.03 3.41 0.69
N CYS A 166 2.85 4.08 1.84
CA CYS A 166 2.47 3.40 3.09
C CYS A 166 1.11 2.72 2.97
N ILE A 167 0.11 3.39 2.36
CA ILE A 167 -1.22 2.82 2.15
C ILE A 167 -1.15 1.61 1.22
N ALA A 168 -0.38 1.69 0.12
CA ALA A 168 -0.19 0.54 -0.76
C ALA A 168 0.45 -0.63 -0.01
N THR A 169 1.49 -0.37 0.80
CA THR A 169 2.14 -1.42 1.62
C THR A 169 1.20 -2.04 2.64
N ASN A 170 0.22 -1.29 3.18
CA ASN A 170 -0.77 -1.82 4.12
C ASN A 170 -1.64 -2.95 3.56
N VAL A 171 -1.68 -3.16 2.24
CA VAL A 171 -2.30 -4.35 1.64
C VAL A 171 -1.71 -5.63 2.20
N LYS A 172 -0.41 -5.64 2.54
CA LYS A 172 0.25 -6.84 3.07
C LYS A 172 -0.28 -7.23 4.45
N MET A 173 -1.11 -6.41 5.10
CA MET A 173 -1.90 -6.84 6.27
C MET A 173 -2.82 -8.03 5.94
N PHE A 174 -3.23 -8.22 4.68
CA PHE A 174 -3.99 -9.41 4.27
C PHE A 174 -3.23 -10.72 4.50
N TYR A 175 -1.90 -10.70 4.66
CA TYR A 175 -1.15 -11.87 5.10
C TYR A 175 -1.63 -12.41 6.46
N ALA A 176 -2.16 -11.57 7.35
CA ALA A 176 -2.75 -12.02 8.60
C ALA A 176 -3.91 -13.01 8.39
N LEU A 177 -4.65 -12.91 7.28
CA LEU A 177 -5.72 -13.87 6.96
C LEU A 177 -5.14 -15.28 6.75
N PHE A 178 -3.98 -15.41 6.11
CA PHE A 178 -3.30 -16.69 5.88
C PHE A 178 -2.76 -17.32 7.16
N LEU A 179 -2.52 -16.49 8.18
CA LEU A 179 -2.06 -16.94 9.50
C LEU A 179 -3.20 -17.53 10.34
N VAL A 180 -4.43 -17.04 10.14
CA VAL A 180 -5.62 -17.44 10.88
C VAL A 180 -6.39 -18.56 10.17
N TRP A 181 -6.59 -18.43 8.86
CA TRP A 181 -7.41 -19.34 8.05
C TRP A 181 -6.56 -20.32 7.22
N VAL A 182 -7.18 -21.46 6.88
CA VAL A 182 -6.59 -22.46 5.98
C VAL A 182 -6.73 -21.96 4.54
N ILE A 183 -5.79 -21.12 4.12
CA ILE A 183 -5.69 -20.61 2.74
C ILE A 183 -4.48 -21.26 2.06
N PRO A 184 -4.61 -21.73 0.80
CA PRO A 184 -3.50 -22.38 0.10
C PRO A 184 -2.32 -21.43 -0.16
N LEU A 185 -1.10 -21.96 -0.13
CA LEU A 185 0.15 -21.23 -0.39
C LEU A 185 0.19 -20.53 -1.75
N SER A 186 -0.48 -21.09 -2.77
CA SER A 186 -0.58 -20.49 -4.11
C SER A 186 -1.29 -19.13 -4.08
N ALA A 187 -2.27 -18.96 -3.20
CA ALA A 187 -3.04 -17.72 -3.08
C ALA A 187 -2.23 -16.55 -2.49
N LEU A 188 -1.01 -16.77 -1.96
CA LEU A 188 -0.16 -15.69 -1.45
C LEU A 188 0.19 -14.65 -2.52
N GLN A 189 0.28 -15.07 -3.79
CA GLN A 189 0.54 -14.17 -4.93
C GLN A 189 -0.56 -13.11 -5.09
N ILE A 190 -1.79 -13.41 -4.66
CA ILE A 190 -2.92 -12.48 -4.72
C ILE A 190 -2.62 -11.21 -3.91
N VAL A 191 -1.96 -11.31 -2.77
CA VAL A 191 -1.61 -10.14 -1.94
C VAL A 191 -0.67 -9.20 -2.69
N ASP A 192 0.28 -9.75 -3.45
CA ASP A 192 1.21 -8.96 -4.27
C ASP A 192 0.50 -8.31 -5.46
N TYR A 193 -0.45 -8.99 -6.12
CA TYR A 193 -1.29 -8.36 -7.14
C TYR A 193 -2.14 -7.23 -6.59
N ILE A 194 -2.79 -7.42 -5.43
CA ILE A 194 -3.57 -6.36 -4.78
C ILE A 194 -2.66 -5.18 -4.42
N TYR A 195 -1.44 -5.44 -3.95
CA TYR A 195 -0.45 -4.39 -3.66
C TYR A 195 -0.19 -3.52 -4.90
N PHE A 196 0.04 -4.14 -6.06
CA PHE A 196 0.26 -3.40 -7.30
C PHE A 196 -0.98 -2.62 -7.75
N ILE A 197 -2.19 -3.18 -7.56
CA ILE A 197 -3.44 -2.49 -7.88
C ILE A 197 -3.63 -1.27 -6.97
N TRP A 198 -3.32 -1.37 -5.68
CA TRP A 198 -3.40 -0.24 -4.74
C TRP A 198 -2.36 0.82 -5.05
N LEU A 199 -1.13 0.40 -5.37
CA LEU A 199 -0.08 1.29 -5.82
C LEU A 199 -0.50 2.02 -7.10
N PHE A 200 -1.06 1.30 -8.08
CA PHE A 200 -1.62 1.88 -9.29
C PHE A 200 -2.69 2.92 -9.00
N ARG A 201 -3.62 2.59 -8.11
CA ARG A 201 -4.70 3.50 -7.75
C ARG A 201 -4.17 4.76 -7.09
N ALA A 202 -3.21 4.63 -6.18
CA ALA A 202 -2.57 5.76 -5.51
C ALA A 202 -1.91 6.70 -6.52
N VAL A 203 -1.08 6.16 -7.43
CA VAL A 203 -0.41 6.95 -8.48
C VAL A 203 -1.43 7.58 -9.43
N SER A 204 -2.45 6.84 -9.85
CA SER A 204 -3.53 7.32 -10.73
C SER A 204 -4.25 8.53 -10.15
N VAL A 205 -4.56 8.51 -8.85
CA VAL A 205 -5.21 9.64 -8.17
C VAL A 205 -4.27 10.84 -8.05
N MET A 206 -2.98 10.60 -7.80
CA MET A 206 -2.00 11.69 -7.64
C MET A 206 -1.71 12.46 -8.92
N VAL A 207 -1.89 11.82 -10.06
CA VAL A 207 -1.62 12.40 -11.38
C VAL A 207 -2.92 12.83 -12.08
N LEU A 208 -4.07 12.58 -11.45
CA LEU A 208 -5.38 12.97 -11.94
C LEU A 208 -5.49 14.50 -12.12
N GLY A 209 -6.00 14.91 -13.29
CA GLY A 209 -6.10 16.31 -13.72
C GLY A 209 -4.91 16.80 -14.55
N LYS A 210 -3.90 15.96 -14.81
CA LYS A 210 -2.78 16.29 -15.70
C LYS A 210 -3.00 15.69 -17.11
N SER A 211 -2.42 16.31 -18.14
CA SER A 211 -2.66 16.04 -19.58
C SER A 211 -2.48 14.56 -20.00
N VAL A 212 -2.95 14.18 -21.20
CA VAL A 212 -2.82 12.81 -21.78
C VAL A 212 -1.39 12.26 -21.71
N TYR A 213 -0.38 13.13 -21.81
CA TYR A 213 1.05 12.78 -21.64
C TYR A 213 1.33 12.07 -20.31
N PHE A 214 0.61 12.45 -19.26
CA PHE A 214 0.75 11.82 -17.96
C PHE A 214 0.22 10.39 -17.95
N SER A 215 -0.79 10.02 -18.75
CA SER A 215 -1.31 8.63 -18.81
C SER A 215 -0.22 7.62 -19.19
N VAL A 216 0.59 7.95 -20.21
CA VAL A 216 1.76 7.13 -20.62
C VAL A 216 2.81 7.09 -19.50
N LEU A 217 3.05 8.21 -18.84
CA LEU A 217 3.96 8.30 -17.71
C LEU A 217 3.53 7.42 -16.52
N HIS A 218 2.23 7.29 -16.24
CA HIS A 218 1.74 6.40 -15.18
C HIS A 218 2.15 4.95 -15.45
N VAL A 219 1.92 4.47 -16.66
CA VAL A 219 2.27 3.09 -17.05
C VAL A 219 3.77 2.88 -16.91
N ALA A 220 4.58 3.83 -17.39
CA ALA A 220 6.03 3.78 -17.24
C ALA A 220 6.49 3.74 -15.77
N ILE A 221 5.88 4.55 -14.89
CA ILE A 221 6.17 4.54 -13.46
C ILE A 221 5.87 3.17 -12.87
N LEU A 222 4.71 2.58 -13.15
CA LEU A 222 4.32 1.29 -12.60
C LEU A 222 5.23 0.16 -13.08
N SER A 223 5.51 0.13 -14.39
CA SER A 223 6.43 -0.85 -14.97
C SER A 223 7.81 -0.76 -14.33
N LEU A 224 8.29 0.47 -14.06
CA LEU A 224 9.54 0.66 -13.36
C LEU A 224 9.46 0.20 -11.91
N LEU A 225 8.40 0.49 -11.16
CA LEU A 225 8.27 0.06 -9.76
C LEU A 225 8.19 -1.47 -9.63
N VAL A 226 7.46 -2.12 -10.53
CA VAL A 226 7.44 -3.58 -10.66
C VAL A 226 8.85 -4.09 -10.97
N GLY A 227 9.53 -3.48 -11.94
CA GLY A 227 10.91 -3.80 -12.30
C GLY A 227 11.90 -3.63 -11.15
N CYS A 228 11.81 -2.53 -10.40
CA CYS A 228 12.59 -2.25 -9.20
C CYS A 228 12.38 -3.32 -8.13
N ARG A 229 11.15 -3.76 -7.92
CA ARG A 229 10.82 -4.82 -6.97
C ARG A 229 11.40 -6.17 -7.39
N ILE A 230 11.22 -6.54 -8.66
CA ILE A 230 11.77 -7.79 -9.23
C ILE A 230 13.29 -7.78 -9.14
N PHE A 231 13.92 -6.68 -9.56
CA PHE A 231 15.37 -6.49 -9.49
C PHE A 231 15.88 -6.60 -8.06
N PHE A 232 15.24 -5.91 -7.11
CA PHE A 232 15.64 -5.97 -5.70
C PHE A 232 15.60 -7.41 -5.18
N ARG A 233 14.48 -8.12 -5.40
CA ARG A 233 14.32 -9.52 -4.98
C ARG A 233 15.29 -10.48 -5.69
N TYR A 234 15.59 -10.22 -6.95
CA TYR A 234 16.59 -10.98 -7.71
C TYR A 234 17.98 -10.82 -7.12
N VAL A 235 18.41 -9.59 -6.80
CA VAL A 235 19.73 -9.32 -6.23
C VAL A 235 19.87 -9.85 -4.81
N THR A 236 18.81 -9.79 -4.01
CA THR A 236 18.87 -10.10 -2.58
C THR A 236 18.47 -11.54 -2.25
N GLU A 237 17.81 -12.25 -3.17
CA GLU A 237 17.33 -13.64 -3.05
C GLU A 237 16.55 -13.96 -1.76
N TRP A 238 16.10 -12.95 -1.03
CA TRP A 238 15.57 -13.11 0.33
C TRP A 238 14.16 -13.72 0.37
N SER A 239 13.41 -13.62 -0.73
CA SER A 239 12.09 -14.25 -0.88
C SER A 239 12.00 -14.95 -2.24
N PRO A 240 11.39 -16.14 -2.35
CA PRO A 240 10.99 -16.67 -3.65
C PRO A 240 10.15 -15.62 -4.37
N GLN A 241 10.36 -15.44 -5.68
CA GLN A 241 9.62 -14.45 -6.45
C GLN A 241 8.11 -14.74 -6.29
N ILE A 242 7.39 -13.93 -5.52
CA ILE A 242 5.92 -14.00 -5.36
C ILE A 242 5.23 -13.26 -6.53
N ILE A 243 5.95 -13.05 -7.63
CA ILE A 243 5.44 -12.50 -8.89
C ILE A 243 5.60 -13.58 -9.95
#